data_AF-A0A6A6IAR9-F1
#
_entry.id   AF-A0A6A6IAR9-F1
#
_cell.length_a   1.000
_cell.length_b   1.000
_cell.length_c   1.000
_cell.angle_alpha   90.00
_cell.angle_beta   90.00
_cell.angle_gamma   90.00
#
_symmetry.space_group_name_H-M   'P 1'
#
loop_
_entity.id
_entity.type
_entity.pdbx_description
1 polymer ?
#
loop_
_entity_poly.entity_id
_entity_poly.type
_entity_poly.pdbx_seq_one_letter_code
_entity_poly.pdbx_strand_id
1 'polypeptide(L)'
;MPYIDLDLQKLYGENFSGCFDPNTRNIRTRQPCGRTHHCKKCKAPTKRSCYEVDKLHLAFCIAVNPETEIMCGERFSVDSPGGCCTHPYNHGFNLIFKEAARGMELSPEAKGILKKDADADLAAEMATLKIEEPKDFEYYKEKKKLEQYEYRMSKLPRQPTKMKASKLQPAESLKAYKSKAKR
;
A
#
# COMPACT_ATOMS: atom_id res chain seq x y z
N MET A 1 -17.53 -2.69 21.88
CA MET A 1 -17.97 -1.31 21.59
C MET A 1 -17.02 -0.75 20.55
N PRO A 2 -17.48 -0.39 19.34
CA PRO A 2 -16.61 0.24 18.36
C PRO A 2 -16.18 1.60 18.91
N TYR A 3 -14.87 1.85 18.92
CA TYR A 3 -14.32 3.11 19.38
C TYR A 3 -14.68 4.21 18.37
N ILE A 4 -15.15 5.36 18.85
CA ILE A 4 -15.98 6.29 18.06
C ILE A 4 -15.20 7.19 17.08
N ASP A 5 -13.90 7.44 17.24
CA ASP A 5 -13.25 8.52 16.46
C ASP A 5 -11.92 8.15 15.77
N LEU A 6 -11.78 6.93 15.25
CA LEU A 6 -10.68 6.66 14.31
C LEU A 6 -11.15 6.87 12.87
N ASP A 7 -11.01 8.09 12.37
CA ASP A 7 -11.29 8.40 10.97
C ASP A 7 -10.14 7.90 10.07
N LEU A 8 -10.30 6.66 9.58
CA LEU A 8 -9.35 6.03 8.66
C LEU A 8 -9.24 6.78 7.32
N GLN A 9 -10.29 7.48 6.91
CA GLN A 9 -10.26 8.26 5.67
C GLN A 9 -9.40 9.51 5.85
N LYS A 10 -9.46 10.16 7.01
CA LYS A 10 -8.53 11.24 7.35
C LYS A 10 -7.09 10.76 7.44
N LEU A 11 -6.85 9.57 8.02
CA LEU A 11 -5.50 9.01 8.19
C LEU A 11 -4.84 8.58 6.88
N TYR A 12 -5.59 7.93 5.99
CA TYR A 12 -5.03 7.36 4.76
C TYR A 12 -5.28 8.22 3.51
N GLY A 13 -6.11 9.25 3.65
CA GLY A 13 -6.51 10.15 2.58
C GLY A 13 -7.36 9.47 1.51
N GLU A 14 -7.32 10.04 0.31
CA GLU A 14 -8.14 9.62 -0.84
C GLU A 14 -7.85 8.19 -1.32
N ASN A 15 -6.66 7.65 -1.04
CA ASN A 15 -6.30 6.29 -1.46
C ASN A 15 -7.12 5.21 -0.77
N PHE A 16 -7.74 5.54 0.37
CA PHE A 16 -8.61 4.63 1.10
C PHE A 16 -10.10 4.83 0.77
N SER A 17 -10.47 5.96 0.16
CA SER A 17 -11.85 6.24 -0.23
C SER A 17 -12.24 5.49 -1.53
N GLY A 18 -13.54 5.36 -1.79
CA GLY A 18 -14.07 4.77 -3.04
C GLY A 18 -13.69 3.29 -3.27
N CYS A 19 -13.15 2.98 -4.44
CA CYS A 19 -12.83 1.62 -4.91
C CYS A 19 -11.46 1.10 -4.40
N PHE A 20 -11.19 1.22 -3.10
CA PHE A 20 -9.98 0.67 -2.49
C PHE A 20 -9.86 -0.85 -2.71
N ASP A 21 -8.71 -1.29 -3.23
CA ASP A 21 -8.38 -2.71 -3.38
C ASP A 21 -7.81 -3.27 -2.06
N PRO A 22 -8.47 -4.26 -1.42
CA PRO A 22 -7.98 -4.91 -0.20
C PRO A 22 -6.63 -5.62 -0.36
N ASN A 23 -6.19 -5.90 -1.59
CA ASN A 23 -4.90 -6.51 -1.89
C ASN A 23 -3.78 -5.48 -2.14
N THR A 24 -4.03 -4.19 -1.89
CA THR A 24 -3.01 -3.16 -1.92
C THR A 24 -1.94 -3.46 -0.87
N ARG A 25 -0.67 -3.53 -1.30
CA ARG A 25 0.49 -3.71 -0.41
C ARG A 25 0.84 -2.40 0.30
N ASN A 26 0.83 -1.30 -0.45
CA ASN A 26 1.20 0.01 0.05
C ASN A 26 0.15 1.04 -0.39
N ILE A 27 -0.52 1.67 0.57
CA ILE A 27 -1.66 2.55 0.30
C ILE A 27 -1.26 3.80 -0.48
N ARG A 28 -0.02 4.27 -0.29
CA ARG A 28 0.48 5.48 -0.94
C ARG A 28 0.86 5.23 -2.39
N THR A 29 1.64 4.19 -2.65
CA THR A 29 2.09 3.88 -4.03
C THR A 29 1.04 3.11 -4.82
N ARG A 30 -0.04 2.66 -4.17
CA ARG A 30 -1.06 1.75 -4.72
C ARG A 30 -0.45 0.45 -5.29
N GLN A 31 0.74 0.08 -4.83
CA GLN A 31 1.41 -1.12 -5.30
C GLN A 31 0.58 -2.34 -4.86
N PRO A 32 0.13 -3.21 -5.78
CA PRO A 32 -0.62 -4.40 -5.41
C PRO A 32 0.31 -5.44 -4.77
N CYS A 33 -0.23 -6.30 -3.93
CA CYS A 33 0.48 -7.51 -3.53
C CYS A 33 0.64 -8.43 -4.75
N GLY A 34 1.85 -8.97 -4.95
CA GLY A 34 2.10 -9.92 -6.05
C GLY A 34 1.34 -11.25 -5.91
N ARG A 35 0.77 -11.53 -4.74
CA ARG A 35 -0.12 -12.68 -4.45
C ARG A 35 -1.28 -12.22 -3.58
N THR A 36 -2.43 -12.87 -3.71
CA THR A 36 -3.55 -12.68 -2.79
C THR A 36 -3.16 -13.17 -1.40
N HIS A 37 -3.23 -12.31 -0.40
CA HIS A 37 -2.96 -12.70 0.98
C HIS A 37 -4.27 -13.02 1.70
N HIS A 38 -4.23 -14.02 2.57
CA HIS A 38 -5.34 -14.32 3.46
C HIS A 38 -5.21 -13.49 4.73
N CYS A 39 -6.33 -12.96 5.23
CA CYS A 39 -6.39 -12.37 6.55
C CYS A 39 -6.24 -13.47 7.60
N LYS A 40 -5.26 -13.35 8.50
CA LYS A 40 -4.99 -14.35 9.55
C LYS A 40 -6.18 -14.57 10.49
N LYS A 41 -6.95 -13.51 10.77
CA LYS A 41 -8.13 -13.57 11.64
C LYS A 41 -9.35 -14.16 10.92
N CYS A 42 -9.65 -13.70 9.70
CA CYS A 42 -10.80 -14.19 8.93
C CYS A 42 -10.56 -15.57 8.27
N LYS A 43 -9.30 -15.99 8.11
CA LYS A 43 -8.90 -17.21 7.37
C LYS A 43 -9.45 -17.26 5.92
N ALA A 44 -9.62 -16.09 5.31
CA ALA A 44 -10.18 -15.90 3.97
C ALA A 44 -9.38 -14.82 3.23
N PRO A 45 -9.57 -14.67 1.89
CA PRO A 45 -8.99 -13.55 1.14
C PRO A 45 -9.28 -12.21 1.81
N THR A 46 -8.32 -11.30 1.77
CA THR A 46 -8.46 -9.97 2.37
C THR A 46 -9.62 -9.21 1.74
N LYS A 47 -10.47 -8.63 2.59
CA LYS A 47 -11.64 -7.82 2.22
C LYS A 47 -11.50 -6.41 2.78
N ARG A 48 -12.26 -5.45 2.24
CA ARG A 48 -12.29 -4.07 2.75
C ARG A 48 -12.62 -4.01 4.24
N SER A 49 -13.60 -4.82 4.69
CA SER A 49 -13.95 -4.92 6.12
C SER A 49 -12.81 -5.37 7.03
N CYS A 50 -11.71 -5.94 6.53
CA CYS A 50 -10.54 -6.26 7.36
C CYS A 50 -9.76 -5.00 7.79
N TYR A 51 -9.96 -3.87 7.13
CA TYR A 51 -9.32 -2.58 7.41
C TYR A 51 -10.22 -1.61 8.16
N GLU A 52 -11.54 -1.83 8.11
CA GLU A 52 -12.53 -0.99 8.78
C GLU A 52 -12.39 -1.06 10.30
N VAL A 53 -12.76 0.02 10.98
CA VAL A 53 -12.63 0.20 12.44
C VAL A 53 -13.31 -0.94 13.23
N ASP A 54 -14.39 -1.50 12.68
CA ASP A 54 -15.14 -2.60 13.30
C ASP A 54 -14.32 -3.88 13.51
N LYS A 55 -13.32 -4.14 12.64
CA LYS A 55 -12.52 -5.38 12.70
C LYS A 55 -11.03 -5.11 12.86
N LEU A 56 -10.52 -4.13 12.11
CA LEU A 56 -9.14 -3.65 12.15
C LEU A 56 -8.09 -4.79 12.19
N HIS A 57 -8.29 -5.84 11.39
CA HIS A 57 -7.36 -6.96 11.32
C HIS A 57 -6.06 -6.57 10.61
N LEU A 58 -6.19 -5.64 9.66
CA LEU A 58 -5.13 -5.10 8.83
C LEU A 58 -5.18 -3.57 8.89
N ALA A 59 -4.03 -2.95 8.78
CA ALA A 59 -3.87 -1.50 8.74
C ALA A 59 -2.70 -1.13 7.81
N PHE A 60 -2.59 0.14 7.46
CA PHE A 60 -1.42 0.70 6.79
C PHE A 60 -0.59 1.52 7.75
N CYS A 61 0.72 1.43 7.62
CA CYS A 61 1.66 2.17 8.47
C CYS A 61 1.55 3.67 8.24
N ILE A 62 1.33 4.42 9.32
CA ILE A 62 1.22 5.90 9.28
C ILE A 62 2.52 6.62 9.62
N ALA A 63 3.62 5.88 9.84
CA ALA A 63 4.90 6.51 10.12
C ALA A 63 5.33 7.39 8.96
N VAL A 64 5.66 8.65 9.26
CA VAL A 64 6.20 9.62 8.30
C VAL A 64 7.71 9.58 8.39
N ASN A 65 8.38 9.44 7.24
CA ASN A 65 9.83 9.52 7.21
C ASN A 65 10.26 10.99 7.40
N PRO A 66 11.11 11.31 8.40
CA PRO A 66 11.49 12.69 8.71
C PRO A 66 12.28 13.39 7.60
N GLU A 67 12.97 12.66 6.73
CA GLU A 67 13.79 13.25 5.65
C GLU A 67 12.97 13.58 4.41
N THR A 68 11.95 12.78 4.14
CA THR A 68 11.14 12.90 2.91
C THR A 68 9.75 13.43 3.17
N GLU A 69 9.33 13.49 4.44
CA GLU A 69 7.97 13.81 4.89
C GLU A 69 6.91 12.89 4.25
N ILE A 70 7.33 11.72 3.77
CA ILE A 70 6.46 10.76 3.11
C ILE A 70 6.03 9.68 4.10
N MET A 71 4.72 9.44 4.17
CA MET A 71 4.13 8.31 4.90
C MET A 71 4.61 6.96 4.32
N CYS A 72 4.97 6.03 5.20
CA CYS A 72 5.41 4.68 4.86
C CYS A 72 4.34 3.92 4.07
N GLY A 73 3.12 3.84 4.58
CA GLY A 73 1.97 3.27 3.90
C GLY A 73 1.99 1.74 3.71
N GLU A 74 3.00 1.03 4.24
CA GLU A 74 3.09 -0.44 4.10
C GLU A 74 1.99 -1.12 4.93
N ARG A 75 1.31 -2.10 4.32
CA ARG A 75 0.28 -2.91 4.97
C ARG A 75 0.88 -3.82 6.03
N PHE A 76 0.22 -3.91 7.18
CA PHE A 76 0.57 -4.85 8.22
C PHE A 76 -0.65 -5.43 8.94
N SER A 77 -0.44 -6.52 9.69
CA SER A 77 -1.44 -7.11 10.57
C SER A 77 -1.38 -6.41 11.92
N VAL A 78 -2.50 -5.88 12.42
CA VAL A 78 -2.54 -5.15 13.69
C VAL A 78 -2.12 -6.04 14.87
N ASP A 79 -2.40 -7.34 14.79
CA ASP A 79 -1.98 -8.32 15.80
C ASP A 79 -0.49 -8.75 15.68
N SER A 80 0.23 -8.30 14.64
CA SER A 80 1.66 -8.57 14.48
C SER A 80 2.46 -7.86 15.57
N PRO A 81 3.43 -8.49 16.26
CA PRO A 81 4.24 -7.80 17.26
C PRO A 81 5.12 -6.69 16.67
N GLY A 82 5.50 -6.78 15.39
CA GLY A 82 6.50 -5.90 14.76
C GLY A 82 5.94 -4.72 13.95
N GLY A 83 4.63 -4.43 14.03
CA GLY A 83 4.01 -3.41 13.16
C GLY A 83 4.23 -3.74 11.67
N CYS A 84 4.72 -2.77 10.89
CA CYS A 84 5.02 -2.94 9.46
C CYS A 84 6.44 -3.48 9.17
N CYS A 85 7.09 -4.11 10.15
CA CYS A 85 8.48 -4.56 10.15
C CYS A 85 9.52 -3.44 10.18
N THR A 86 9.36 -2.38 9.39
CA THR A 86 10.25 -1.21 9.39
C THR A 86 9.93 -0.26 10.55
N HIS A 87 8.65 -0.14 10.91
CA HIS A 87 8.17 0.77 11.95
C HIS A 87 7.47 -0.04 13.07
N PRO A 88 8.24 -0.53 14.06
CA PRO A 88 7.71 -1.26 15.20
C PRO A 88 6.88 -0.36 16.13
N TYR A 89 6.03 -0.97 16.96
CA TYR A 89 5.11 -0.22 17.84
C TYR A 89 5.79 0.58 18.94
N ASN A 90 6.96 0.15 19.40
CA ASN A 90 7.74 0.86 20.42
C ASN A 90 8.17 2.27 19.97
N HIS A 91 8.05 2.60 18.69
CA HIS A 91 8.34 3.94 18.16
C HIS A 91 7.09 4.85 18.13
N GLY A 92 5.94 4.44 18.67
CA GLY A 92 4.75 5.30 18.74
C GLY A 92 3.81 5.19 17.53
N PHE A 93 4.35 5.15 16.31
CA PHE A 93 3.60 5.41 15.07
C PHE A 93 2.32 4.60 14.86
N ASN A 94 2.33 3.30 15.17
CA ASN A 94 1.21 2.39 14.84
C ASN A 94 0.41 1.95 16.08
N LEU A 95 0.70 2.50 17.27
CA LEU A 95 0.04 2.10 18.52
C LEU A 95 -1.48 2.37 18.48
N ILE A 96 -1.89 3.45 17.81
CA ILE A 96 -3.30 3.82 17.60
C ILE A 96 -4.16 2.64 17.14
N PHE A 97 -3.66 1.82 16.21
CA PHE A 97 -4.41 0.71 15.63
C PHE A 97 -4.54 -0.44 16.63
N LYS A 98 -3.49 -0.70 17.42
CA LYS A 98 -3.49 -1.78 18.41
C LYS A 98 -4.41 -1.46 19.59
N GLU A 99 -4.43 -0.20 20.01
CA GLU A 99 -5.34 0.30 21.05
C GLU A 99 -6.79 0.27 20.56
N ALA A 100 -7.05 0.78 19.34
CA ALA A 100 -8.36 0.73 18.71
C ALA A 100 -8.90 -0.70 18.56
N ALA A 101 -8.07 -1.64 18.09
CA ALA A 101 -8.45 -3.05 17.95
C ALA A 101 -8.79 -3.74 19.28
N ARG A 102 -8.22 -3.25 20.39
CA ARG A 102 -8.52 -3.74 21.75
C ARG A 102 -9.72 -3.05 22.39
N GLY A 103 -10.29 -2.03 21.74
CA GLY A 103 -11.35 -1.20 22.30
C GLY A 103 -10.90 -0.40 23.53
N MET A 104 -9.61 -0.12 23.64
CA MET A 104 -9.05 0.71 24.71
C MET A 104 -9.12 2.18 24.30
N GLU A 105 -9.13 3.08 25.30
CA GLU A 105 -8.96 4.49 25.00
C GLU A 105 -7.59 4.78 24.41
N LEU A 106 -7.57 5.63 23.37
CA LEU A 106 -6.32 6.05 22.73
C LEU A 106 -5.45 6.75 23.78
N SER A 107 -4.23 6.23 23.96
CA SER A 107 -3.25 6.80 24.87
C SER A 107 -2.87 8.23 24.44
N PRO A 108 -2.42 9.10 25.38
CA PRO A 108 -1.99 10.45 25.02
C PRO A 108 -0.85 10.45 23.98
N GLU A 109 0.03 9.44 24.00
CA GLU A 109 1.09 9.25 23.00
C GLU A 109 0.50 9.00 21.60
N ALA A 110 -0.50 8.13 21.52
CA ALA A 110 -1.22 7.79 20.30
C ALA A 110 -2.01 9.00 19.76
N LYS A 111 -2.64 9.80 20.65
CA LYS A 111 -3.33 11.05 20.30
C LYS A 111 -2.38 12.15 19.82
N GLY A 112 -1.16 12.21 20.35
CA GLY A 112 -0.15 13.21 19.96
C GLY A 112 0.25 13.10 18.48
N ILE A 113 0.21 11.89 17.91
CA ILE A 113 0.51 11.65 16.49
C ILE A 113 -0.59 12.25 15.60
N LEU A 114 -1.87 12.11 15.99
CA LEU A 114 -2.99 12.66 15.23
C LEU A 114 -3.04 14.20 15.23
N LYS A 115 -2.43 14.85 16.22
CA LYS A 115 -2.44 16.31 16.36
C LYS A 115 -1.32 17.00 15.60
N LYS A 116 -0.16 16.34 15.41
CA LYS A 116 0.99 16.94 14.73
C LYS A 116 0.73 17.34 13.27
N ASP A 117 -0.26 16.73 12.62
CA ASP A 117 -0.63 17.06 11.24
C ASP A 117 -1.87 17.98 11.15
N ALA A 118 -2.47 18.36 12.29
CA ALA A 118 -3.73 19.12 12.34
C ALA A 118 -3.55 20.59 12.76
N ASP A 119 -2.40 20.99 13.30
CA ASP A 119 -2.19 22.33 13.81
C ASP A 119 -1.50 23.24 12.76
N ALA A 120 -2.37 23.84 11.94
CA ALA A 120 -2.38 25.26 11.57
C ALA A 120 -1.41 25.84 10.52
N ASP A 121 -0.16 25.37 10.33
CA ASP A 121 0.79 26.13 9.49
C ASP A 121 0.79 25.71 8.00
N LEU A 122 0.61 24.41 7.70
CA LEU A 122 0.67 23.92 6.31
C LEU A 122 -0.58 24.28 5.48
N ALA A 123 -1.74 24.39 6.13
CA ALA A 123 -2.98 24.81 5.45
C ALA A 123 -2.96 26.31 5.08
N ALA A 124 -2.22 27.14 5.83
CA ALA A 124 -2.04 28.55 5.52
C ALA A 124 -1.04 28.78 4.36
N GLU A 125 0.02 27.95 4.25
CA GLU A 125 0.93 27.97 3.09
C GLU A 125 0.31 27.34 1.83
N MET A 126 -0.45 26.24 1.93
CA MET A 126 -1.12 25.66 0.77
C MET A 126 -2.29 26.52 0.25
N ALA A 127 -2.89 27.37 1.08
CA ALA A 127 -3.92 28.31 0.64
C ALA A 127 -3.35 29.53 -0.12
N THR A 128 -2.05 29.84 0.01
CA THR A 128 -1.40 30.95 -0.69
C THR A 128 -0.74 30.54 -2.01
N LEU A 129 -0.40 29.26 -2.20
CA LEU A 129 0.00 28.70 -3.48
C LEU A 129 -1.22 28.34 -4.34
N LYS A 130 -1.94 29.35 -4.83
CA LYS A 130 -2.78 29.19 -6.02
C LYS A 130 -1.85 28.93 -7.20
N ILE A 131 -1.53 27.67 -7.44
CA ILE A 131 -0.94 27.25 -8.71
C ILE A 131 -2.04 27.48 -9.75
N GLU A 132 -1.99 28.61 -10.44
CA GLU A 132 -2.82 28.85 -11.60
C GLU A 132 -2.44 27.80 -12.64
N GLU A 133 -3.24 26.74 -12.77
CA GLU A 133 -3.07 25.77 -13.83
C GLU A 133 -3.10 26.52 -15.17
N PRO A 134 -2.02 26.45 -15.97
CA PRO A 134 -2.00 27.10 -17.28
C PRO A 134 -3.12 26.48 -18.12
N LYS A 135 -4.16 27.26 -18.43
CA LYS A 135 -5.30 26.82 -19.25
C LYS A 135 -4.96 26.70 -20.75
N ASP A 136 -3.70 26.90 -21.12
CA ASP A 136 -3.29 26.87 -22.50
C ASP A 136 -3.14 25.43 -23.00
N PHE A 137 -3.80 25.12 -24.12
CA PHE A 137 -3.75 23.82 -24.77
C PHE A 137 -2.33 23.43 -25.17
N GLU A 138 -1.46 24.40 -25.48
CA GLU A 138 -0.06 24.14 -25.82
C GLU A 138 0.74 23.55 -24.66
N TYR A 139 0.51 24.04 -23.43
CA TYR A 139 1.17 23.54 -22.22
C TYR A 139 0.93 22.04 -22.02
N TYR A 140 -0.32 21.60 -22.15
CA TYR A 140 -0.67 20.17 -22.01
C TYR A 140 -0.04 19.32 -23.13
N LYS A 141 0.07 19.86 -24.35
CA LYS A 141 0.66 19.16 -25.49
C LYS A 141 2.17 18.96 -25.30
N GLU A 142 2.87 19.94 -24.76
CA GLU A 142 4.30 19.85 -24.43
C GLU A 142 4.57 18.91 -23.26
N LYS A 143 3.79 19.04 -22.17
CA LYS A 143 3.91 18.16 -21.00
C LYS A 143 3.77 16.69 -21.38
N LYS A 144 2.77 16.35 -22.21
CA LYS A 144 2.55 14.98 -22.69
C LYS A 144 3.70 14.46 -23.57
N LYS A 145 4.32 15.33 -24.38
CA LYS A 145 5.51 14.96 -25.16
C LYS A 145 6.70 14.65 -24.24
N LEU A 146 6.89 15.45 -23.20
CA LEU A 146 7.97 15.28 -22.23
C LEU A 146 7.83 13.95 -21.47
N GLU A 147 6.63 13.68 -20.93
CA GLU A 147 6.30 12.42 -20.24
C GLU A 147 6.52 11.21 -21.16
N GLN A 148 6.16 11.32 -22.44
CA GLN A 148 6.36 10.24 -23.41
C GLN A 148 7.84 10.02 -23.73
N TYR A 149 8.65 11.09 -23.75
CA TYR A 149 10.10 11.01 -23.93
C TYR A 149 10.77 10.34 -22.73
N GLU A 150 10.45 10.77 -21.51
CA GLU A 150 10.96 10.18 -20.27
C GLU A 150 10.58 8.70 -20.13
N TYR A 151 9.35 8.34 -20.51
CA TYR A 151 8.91 6.95 -20.56
C TYR A 151 9.70 6.10 -21.56
N ARG A 152 10.08 6.67 -22.71
CA ARG A 152 10.95 5.96 -23.68
C ARG A 152 12.37 5.81 -23.17
N MET A 153 12.92 6.84 -22.53
CA MET A 153 14.28 6.83 -21.97
C MET A 153 14.42 5.89 -20.77
N SER A 154 13.38 5.78 -19.94
CA SER A 154 13.35 4.88 -18.78
C SER A 154 13.22 3.39 -19.13
N LYS A 155 12.77 3.07 -20.35
CA LYS A 155 12.77 1.68 -20.82
C LYS A 155 14.19 1.25 -21.13
N LEU A 156 14.80 0.52 -20.21
CA LEU A 156 16.02 -0.23 -20.48
C LEU A 156 15.82 -1.09 -21.75
N PRO A 157 16.81 -1.12 -22.66
CA PRO A 157 16.73 -1.97 -23.83
C PRO A 157 16.46 -3.41 -23.37
N ARG A 158 15.48 -4.07 -24.01
CA ARG A 158 15.18 -5.47 -23.71
C ARG A 158 16.47 -6.26 -23.90
N GLN A 159 17.02 -6.74 -22.78
CA GLN A 159 18.16 -7.66 -22.80
C GLN A 159 17.75 -8.84 -23.69
N PRO A 160 18.48 -9.11 -24.80
CA PRO A 160 18.19 -10.27 -25.60
C PRO A 160 18.38 -11.48 -24.69
N THR A 161 17.28 -12.15 -24.36
CA THR A 161 17.33 -13.40 -23.62
C THR A 161 18.03 -14.41 -24.53
N LYS A 162 19.34 -14.56 -24.35
CA LYS A 162 20.12 -15.69 -24.88
C LYS A 162 19.71 -16.95 -24.13
N MET A 163 18.42 -17.29 -24.15
CA MET A 163 18.02 -18.65 -23.81
C MET A 163 18.52 -19.48 -24.98
N LYS A 164 19.64 -20.18 -24.77
CA LYS A 164 19.93 -21.38 -25.54
C LYS A 164 18.64 -22.19 -25.44
N ALA A 165 17.92 -22.31 -26.55
CA ALA A 165 16.81 -23.24 -26.65
C ALA A 165 17.43 -24.63 -26.50
N SER A 166 17.69 -25.06 -25.25
CA SER A 166 17.79 -26.47 -24.98
C SER A 166 16.43 -26.99 -25.43
N LYS A 167 16.46 -27.84 -26.45
CA LYS A 167 15.26 -28.49 -26.97
C LYS A 167 14.69 -29.27 -25.80
N LEU A 168 13.77 -28.65 -25.06
CA LEU A 168 12.98 -29.32 -24.04
C LEU A 168 12.38 -30.52 -24.76
N GLN A 169 12.82 -31.71 -24.34
CA GLN A 169 12.29 -32.95 -24.90
C GLN A 169 10.76 -32.88 -24.72
N PRO A 170 9.97 -33.16 -25.76
CA PRO A 170 8.52 -33.17 -25.64
C PRO A 170 8.13 -34.11 -24.49
N ALA A 171 7.15 -33.68 -23.70
CA ALA A 171 6.68 -34.47 -22.57
C ALA A 171 6.29 -35.89 -23.02
N GLU A 172 6.68 -36.91 -22.24
CA GLU A 172 6.31 -38.29 -22.54
C GLU A 172 4.79 -38.44 -22.63
N SER A 173 4.32 -39.17 -23.64
CA SER A 173 2.89 -39.43 -23.79
C SER A 173 2.34 -40.26 -22.62
N LEU A 174 1.07 -40.06 -22.29
CA LEU A 174 0.33 -40.86 -21.29
C LEU A 174 0.42 -42.37 -21.55
N LYS A 175 0.53 -42.79 -22.82
CA LYS A 175 0.72 -44.20 -23.19
C LYS A 175 2.10 -44.72 -22.79
N ALA A 176 3.16 -43.96 -23.07
CA ALA A 176 4.53 -44.31 -22.70
C ALA A 176 4.71 -44.38 -21.17
N TYR A 177 4.07 -43.47 -20.44
CA TYR A 177 4.04 -43.51 -18.98
C TYR A 177 3.35 -44.77 -18.45
N LYS A 178 2.15 -45.09 -18.96
CA LYS A 178 1.39 -46.28 -18.56
C LYS A 178 2.09 -47.60 -18.88
N SER A 179 2.86 -47.67 -19.96
CA SER A 179 3.65 -48.87 -20.29
C SER A 179 4.84 -49.08 -19.35
N LYS A 180 5.46 -48.00 -18.83
CA LYS A 180 6.53 -48.10 -17.83
C LYS A 180 6.00 -48.53 -16.46
N ALA A 181 4.81 -48.08 -16.09
CA ALA A 181 4.20 -48.41 -14.79
C ALA A 181 3.67 -49.85 -14.66
N LYS A 182 3.70 -50.65 -15.74
CA LYS A 182 3.26 -52.05 -15.76
C LYS A 182 4.41 -53.07 -15.75
N ARG A 183 5.66 -52.60 -15.71
CA ARG A 183 6.85 -53.43 -15.47
C ARG A 183 7.21 -53.34 -13.99
#